data_AF-A0AAW1MSV8-F1
#
_entry.id   AF-A0AAW1MSV8-F1
#
_cell.length_a   1.000
_cell.length_b   1.000
_cell.length_c   1.000
_cell.angle_alpha   90.00
_cell.angle_beta   90.00
_cell.angle_gamma   90.00
#
_symmetry.space_group_name_H-M   'P 1'
#
loop_
_entity.id
_entity.type
_entity.pdbx_description
1 polymer ?
#
loop_
_entity_poly.entity_id
_entity_poly.type
_entity_poly.pdbx_seq_one_letter_code
_entity_poly.pdbx_strand_id
1 'polypeptide(L)'
;MMFQTLSPVSRVLTKISVCLARLLGPLWHRSVLTCKSCSNSSTLCKKHVMECQMSDEALKAFENKLRSLERLLTSRKINKRGIYARVFGDDSQNSELSDSPIDFAVTEVGKFFNEILLLPIFLVRVYIFHTVLLGSSEALFLLQFLSKHDLTRLFQSFDIYLGYKLLYLSFANLIYSEKGQMLITRLISTLLEFYTGCDNGKATVDDIIAELSKGCPSYFKEKTYKFYLAMDYLERAAKSSDIAEKENLAAEAFNYLKQVQISADLHAICRKFECLRFYDAVVLLPLQEAQALAHGENASNKHDVAQRENCYEITARALRNLKGEETLHKEFGCPSVSSLDPSARKKYISHIVQLVLQSPDKVFHEYLYRTMIDIGLENELLEFAVSPKRAPY
;
A
#
# COMPACT_ATOMS: atom_id res chain seq x y z
N MET A 1 -28.86 34.71 23.55
CA MET A 1 -27.92 34.98 24.66
C MET A 1 -27.38 33.65 25.25
N MET A 2 -26.81 32.76 24.42
CA MET A 2 -26.35 31.41 24.82
C MET A 2 -24.95 31.07 24.24
N PHE A 3 -24.00 32.01 24.27
CA PHE A 3 -22.62 31.76 23.80
C PHE A 3 -21.55 31.99 24.88
N GLN A 4 -21.94 32.29 26.12
CA GLN A 4 -20.98 32.76 27.13
C GLN A 4 -20.24 31.65 27.92
N THR A 5 -20.62 30.38 27.82
CA THR A 5 -19.98 29.30 28.60
C THR A 5 -19.23 28.27 27.74
N LEU A 6 -18.75 28.64 26.55
CA LEU A 6 -17.73 27.81 25.89
C LEU A 6 -16.39 28.01 26.59
N SER A 7 -15.82 26.91 27.09
CA SER A 7 -14.46 26.86 27.65
C SER A 7 -13.46 27.56 26.70
N PRO A 8 -12.40 28.20 27.22
CA PRO A 8 -11.42 28.91 26.39
C PRO A 8 -10.86 28.04 25.26
N VAL A 9 -10.77 26.74 25.49
CA VAL A 9 -10.34 25.72 24.54
C VAL A 9 -11.32 25.54 23.38
N SER A 10 -12.63 25.50 23.67
CA SER A 10 -13.65 25.41 22.64
C SER A 10 -13.73 26.68 21.78
N ARG A 11 -13.37 27.84 22.34
CA ARG A 11 -13.26 29.09 21.55
C ARG A 11 -12.08 29.05 20.57
N VAL A 12 -10.96 28.46 20.97
CA VAL A 12 -9.80 28.27 20.08
C VAL A 12 -10.16 27.33 18.93
N LEU A 13 -10.74 26.17 19.20
CA LEU A 13 -11.18 25.25 18.14
C LEU A 13 -12.18 25.88 17.19
N THR A 14 -13.13 26.67 17.70
CA THR A 14 -14.11 27.37 16.86
C THR A 14 -13.44 28.41 15.95
N LYS A 15 -12.43 29.13 16.45
CA LYS A 15 -11.67 30.07 15.61
C LYS A 15 -10.88 29.37 14.52
N ILE A 16 -10.25 28.25 14.85
CA ILE A 16 -9.46 27.49 13.87
C ILE A 16 -10.39 26.81 12.84
N SER A 17 -11.54 26.28 13.23
CA SER A 17 -12.52 25.70 12.30
C SER A 17 -13.10 26.74 11.34
N VAL A 18 -13.40 27.95 11.82
CA VAL A 18 -13.81 29.08 10.96
C VAL A 18 -12.67 29.50 10.01
N CYS A 19 -11.42 29.47 10.47
CA CYS A 19 -10.26 29.72 9.61
C CYS A 19 -10.17 28.70 8.47
N LEU A 20 -10.26 27.40 8.79
CA LEU A 20 -10.29 26.34 7.79
C LEU A 20 -11.46 26.48 6.82
N ALA A 21 -12.67 26.75 7.32
CA ALA A 21 -13.84 26.92 6.48
C ALA A 21 -13.69 28.09 5.50
N ARG A 22 -13.02 29.18 5.91
CA ARG A 22 -12.72 30.31 5.01
C ARG A 22 -11.63 29.99 4.00
N LEU A 23 -10.60 29.23 4.41
CA LEU A 23 -9.52 28.82 3.51
C LEU A 23 -10.01 27.82 2.45
N LEU A 24 -10.83 26.86 2.85
CA LEU A 24 -11.29 25.76 2.00
C LEU A 24 -12.61 26.07 1.29
N GLY A 25 -13.41 27.03 1.79
CA GLY A 25 -14.71 27.41 1.23
C GLY A 25 -14.73 27.63 -0.29
N PRO A 26 -13.74 28.34 -0.89
CA PRO A 26 -13.68 28.52 -2.34
C PRO A 26 -13.48 27.22 -3.14
N LEU A 27 -12.91 26.18 -2.51
CA LEU A 27 -12.55 24.90 -3.12
C LEU A 27 -13.58 23.81 -2.84
N TRP A 28 -14.25 23.90 -1.70
CA TRP A 28 -14.99 22.81 -1.08
C TRP A 28 -16.00 22.13 -2.00
N HIS A 29 -16.74 22.92 -2.76
CA HIS A 29 -17.81 22.47 -3.64
C HIS A 29 -17.40 22.42 -5.12
N ARG A 30 -16.17 22.83 -5.46
CA ARG A 30 -15.70 22.80 -6.84
C ARG A 30 -15.28 21.39 -7.23
N SER A 31 -15.49 21.07 -8.50
CA SER A 31 -14.89 19.90 -9.14
C SER A 31 -13.37 20.01 -9.10
N VAL A 32 -12.71 18.89 -8.98
CA VAL A 32 -11.24 18.88 -8.90
C VAL A 32 -10.61 18.96 -10.30
N LEU A 33 -11.28 18.35 -11.29
CA LEU A 33 -10.80 18.24 -12.67
C LEU A 33 -11.81 18.83 -13.64
N THR A 34 -11.31 19.36 -14.75
CA THR A 34 -12.11 19.83 -15.87
C THR A 34 -11.66 19.17 -17.16
N CYS A 35 -12.61 18.94 -18.06
CA CYS A 35 -12.33 18.41 -19.39
C CYS A 35 -12.49 19.54 -20.41
N LYS A 36 -11.40 19.91 -21.10
CA LYS A 36 -11.49 20.80 -22.26
C LYS A 36 -11.99 19.99 -23.46
N SER A 37 -13.29 20.12 -23.75
CA SER A 37 -13.88 19.59 -24.98
C SER A 37 -13.39 20.42 -26.17
N CYS A 38 -12.79 19.79 -27.18
CA CYS A 38 -12.86 20.34 -28.53
C CYS A 38 -14.32 20.20 -28.96
N SER A 39 -14.94 21.33 -29.28
CA SER A 39 -16.36 21.52 -29.52
C SER A 39 -17.03 20.33 -30.25
N ASN A 40 -18.12 19.84 -29.64
CA ASN A 40 -19.16 18.96 -30.20
C ASN A 40 -18.90 17.45 -30.12
N SER A 41 -19.24 16.83 -28.98
CA SER A 41 -20.09 15.63 -28.89
C SER A 41 -20.01 15.02 -27.48
N SER A 42 -21.15 14.51 -27.01
CA SER A 42 -21.42 13.94 -25.68
C SER A 42 -20.80 12.57 -25.44
N THR A 43 -19.61 12.32 -25.98
CA THR A 43 -18.86 11.09 -25.77
C THR A 43 -17.48 11.43 -25.26
N LEU A 44 -17.16 10.93 -24.06
CA LEU A 44 -15.83 10.97 -23.46
C LEU A 44 -14.84 10.22 -24.38
N CYS A 45 -14.39 10.87 -25.45
CA CYS A 45 -13.43 10.28 -26.37
C CYS A 45 -12.07 10.25 -25.66
N LYS A 46 -11.31 9.17 -25.86
CA LYS A 46 -9.95 8.92 -25.35
C LYS A 46 -8.88 10.00 -25.72
N LYS A 47 -9.30 11.13 -26.31
CA LYS A 47 -8.48 12.29 -26.72
C LYS A 47 -8.77 13.56 -25.90
N HIS A 48 -9.56 13.47 -24.83
CA HIS A 48 -9.90 14.64 -24.03
C HIS A 48 -8.71 15.08 -23.17
N VAL A 49 -8.34 16.36 -23.27
CA VAL A 49 -7.30 16.96 -22.43
C VAL A 49 -7.92 17.29 -21.08
N MET A 50 -7.56 16.52 -20.06
CA MET A 50 -7.97 16.77 -18.68
C MET A 50 -6.94 17.66 -17.99
N GLU A 51 -7.44 18.68 -17.30
CA GLU A 51 -6.63 19.63 -16.54
C GLU A 51 -7.25 19.84 -15.15
N CYS A 52 -6.39 20.08 -14.16
CA CYS A 52 -6.83 20.58 -12.86
C CYS A 52 -7.61 21.88 -13.05
N GLN A 53 -8.75 22.03 -12.36
CA GLN A 53 -9.58 23.25 -12.50
C GLN A 53 -8.84 24.52 -12.05
N MET A 54 -7.78 24.35 -11.25
CA MET A 54 -7.01 25.42 -10.65
C MET A 54 -5.60 25.46 -11.22
N SER A 55 -5.02 26.66 -11.30
CA SER A 55 -3.61 26.82 -11.65
C SER A 55 -2.70 26.23 -10.55
N ASP A 56 -1.51 25.80 -10.95
CA ASP A 56 -0.50 25.23 -10.04
C ASP A 56 -0.12 26.23 -8.94
N GLU A 57 0.00 27.52 -9.27
CA GLU A 57 0.31 28.58 -8.31
C GLU A 57 -0.78 28.73 -7.24
N ALA A 58 -2.05 28.59 -7.64
CA ALA A 58 -3.18 28.67 -6.71
C ALA A 58 -3.19 27.46 -5.77
N LEU A 59 -3.01 26.24 -6.29
CA LEU A 59 -2.94 25.02 -5.48
C LEU A 59 -1.80 25.11 -4.47
N LYS A 60 -0.61 25.52 -4.90
CA LYS A 60 0.57 25.70 -4.06
C LYS A 60 0.38 26.75 -2.98
N ALA A 61 -0.28 27.87 -3.30
CA ALA A 61 -0.61 28.90 -2.32
C ALA A 61 -1.57 28.39 -1.23
N PHE A 62 -2.55 27.56 -1.59
CA PHE A 62 -3.45 26.93 -0.62
C PHE A 62 -2.73 25.88 0.23
N GLU A 63 -1.94 25.00 -0.37
CA GLU A 63 -1.16 23.99 0.35
C GLU A 63 -0.21 24.65 1.37
N ASN A 64 0.54 25.68 0.97
CA ASN A 64 1.45 26.40 1.86
C ASN A 64 0.74 27.02 3.08
N LYS A 65 -0.48 27.54 2.88
CA LYS A 65 -1.30 28.09 3.98
C LYS A 65 -1.76 26.98 4.92
N LEU A 66 -2.20 25.84 4.40
CA LEU A 66 -2.63 24.69 5.21
C LEU A 66 -1.46 24.07 5.98
N ARG A 67 -0.31 23.83 5.32
CA ARG A 67 0.91 23.31 5.99
C ARG A 67 1.49 24.29 7.00
N SER A 68 1.32 25.60 6.80
CA SER A 68 1.70 26.60 7.81
C SER A 68 0.79 26.51 9.04
N LEU A 69 -0.52 26.34 8.83
CA LEU A 69 -1.48 26.14 9.92
C LEU A 69 -1.20 24.84 10.67
N GLU A 70 -0.90 23.75 9.96
CA GLU A 70 -0.49 22.47 10.53
C GLU A 70 0.77 22.61 11.39
N ARG A 71 1.84 23.20 10.86
CA ARG A 71 3.08 23.45 11.61
C ARG A 71 2.83 24.26 12.89
N LEU A 72 1.98 25.30 12.82
CA LEU A 72 1.62 26.09 14.00
C LEU A 72 0.89 25.25 15.07
N LEU A 73 0.05 24.30 14.66
CA LEU A 73 -0.65 23.41 15.59
C LEU A 73 0.30 22.36 16.18
N THR A 74 1.20 21.81 15.38
CA THR A 74 2.21 20.82 15.81
C THR A 74 3.27 21.45 16.73
N SER A 75 3.75 22.66 16.45
CA SER A 75 4.66 23.38 17.37
C SER A 75 4.00 23.69 18.72
N ARG A 76 2.68 23.92 18.74
CA ARG A 76 1.91 24.09 19.98
C ARG A 76 1.60 22.78 20.69
N LYS A 77 1.66 21.64 20.00
CA LYS A 77 1.61 20.29 20.59
C LYS A 77 2.90 19.95 21.34
N ILE A 78 4.08 20.33 20.81
CA ILE A 78 5.40 19.99 21.38
C ILE A 78 5.75 20.84 22.61
N ASN A 79 5.32 22.11 22.66
CA ASN A 79 5.40 22.92 23.86
C ASN A 79 4.37 22.42 24.89
N LYS A 80 4.78 21.47 25.76
CA LYS A 80 4.05 20.71 26.81
C LYS A 80 3.12 21.50 27.76
N ARG A 81 2.26 22.36 27.25
CA ARG A 81 1.26 23.17 27.98
C ARG A 81 -0.10 23.21 27.28
N GLY A 82 -0.29 22.42 26.22
CA GLY A 82 -1.51 22.42 25.41
C GLY A 82 -2.23 21.07 25.42
N ILE A 83 -3.57 21.12 25.44
CA ILE A 83 -4.48 19.96 25.46
C ILE A 83 -4.24 19.02 24.26
N TYR A 84 -3.70 19.52 23.14
CA TYR A 84 -3.28 18.72 21.96
C TYR A 84 -2.16 17.71 22.24
N ALA A 85 -1.25 17.98 23.19
CA ALA A 85 -0.22 17.04 23.61
C ALA A 85 -0.83 15.81 24.31
N ARG A 86 -1.98 16.00 24.98
CA ARG A 86 -2.70 14.97 25.71
C ARG A 86 -3.57 14.08 24.80
N VAL A 87 -3.88 14.54 23.57
CA VAL A 87 -4.68 13.80 22.56
C VAL A 87 -3.82 12.99 21.59
N PHE A 88 -2.61 13.45 21.32
CA PHE A 88 -1.74 12.88 20.28
C PHE A 88 -0.31 12.58 20.79
N GLY A 89 -0.13 12.45 22.11
CA GLY A 89 1.15 12.03 22.69
C GLY A 89 1.48 10.61 22.23
N ASP A 90 2.69 10.40 21.75
CA ASP A 90 3.19 9.13 21.22
C ASP A 90 3.65 8.23 22.37
N ASP A 91 3.19 6.98 22.40
CA ASP A 91 3.57 5.93 23.35
C ASP A 91 4.92 5.29 22.95
N SER A 92 5.96 6.11 22.84
CA SER A 92 7.33 5.62 22.66
C SER A 92 8.17 5.98 23.88
N GLN A 93 8.24 4.98 24.78
CA GLN A 93 9.13 4.69 25.91
C GLN A 93 10.16 5.73 26.39
N ASN A 94 10.29 5.75 27.73
CA ASN A 94 11.37 6.26 28.59
C ASN A 94 11.27 7.72 29.04
N SER A 95 10.65 7.94 30.20
CA SER A 95 11.23 8.77 31.26
C SER A 95 10.55 8.48 32.61
N GLU A 96 11.35 7.87 33.48
CA GLU A 96 11.29 7.75 34.94
C GLU A 96 10.10 8.40 35.69
N LEU A 97 9.40 7.56 36.45
CA LEU A 97 8.55 7.97 37.56
C LEU A 97 9.38 8.79 38.56
N SER A 98 9.02 10.05 38.74
CA SER A 98 9.27 10.78 39.99
C SER A 98 7.94 10.91 40.73
N ASP A 99 7.81 10.11 41.79
CA ASP A 99 6.74 10.20 42.78
C ASP A 99 6.70 11.57 43.43
N SER A 100 5.53 12.20 43.44
CA SER A 100 5.15 13.08 44.55
C SER A 100 3.62 13.03 44.77
N PRO A 101 3.15 13.08 46.02
CA PRO A 101 1.79 12.71 46.36
C PRO A 101 0.79 13.81 46.01
N ILE A 102 -0.37 13.36 45.54
CA ILE A 102 -1.53 14.14 45.15
C ILE A 102 -2.17 14.75 46.40
N ASP A 103 -2.13 16.08 46.53
CA ASP A 103 -2.96 16.82 47.49
C ASP A 103 -4.31 17.11 46.81
N PHE A 104 -5.27 16.17 46.98
CA PHE A 104 -6.56 16.17 46.30
C PHE A 104 -7.58 17.01 47.08
N ALA A 105 -7.64 18.32 46.80
CA ALA A 105 -8.68 19.19 47.34
C ALA A 105 -10.04 18.90 46.68
N VAL A 106 -11.01 18.46 47.49
CA VAL A 106 -12.37 17.97 47.16
C VAL A 106 -13.29 19.04 46.50
N THR A 107 -12.77 20.18 46.07
CA THR A 107 -13.53 21.24 45.38
C THR A 107 -13.52 21.09 43.83
N GLU A 108 -12.65 20.24 43.27
CA GLU A 108 -12.51 20.06 41.82
C GLU A 108 -13.41 18.96 41.20
N VAL A 109 -14.05 18.14 42.03
CA VAL A 109 -14.87 17.00 41.55
C VAL A 109 -16.07 17.50 40.73
N GLY A 110 -16.66 18.66 41.07
CA GLY A 110 -17.79 19.24 40.33
C GLY A 110 -17.44 19.82 38.94
N LYS A 111 -16.19 20.26 38.72
CA LYS A 111 -15.71 20.70 37.40
C LYS A 111 -15.27 19.51 36.54
N PHE A 112 -14.77 18.46 37.17
CA PHE A 112 -14.36 17.23 36.50
C PHE A 112 -15.53 16.50 35.82
N PHE A 113 -16.72 16.45 36.42
CA PHE A 113 -17.86 15.73 35.81
C PHE A 113 -18.33 16.33 34.46
N ASN A 114 -18.32 17.66 34.31
CA ASN A 114 -18.63 18.30 33.03
C ASN A 114 -17.48 18.17 32.01
N GLU A 115 -16.22 18.14 32.47
CA GLU A 115 -15.08 17.91 31.58
C GLU A 115 -14.98 16.45 31.11
N ILE A 116 -15.28 15.45 31.94
CA ILE A 116 -15.25 14.02 31.56
C ILE A 116 -16.28 13.70 30.47
N LEU A 117 -17.48 14.29 30.51
CA LEU A 117 -18.52 14.06 29.49
C LEU A 117 -18.26 14.84 28.18
N LEU A 118 -17.59 15.99 28.25
CA LEU A 118 -17.28 16.81 27.07
C LEU A 118 -15.92 16.47 26.44
N LEU A 119 -15.02 15.81 27.17
CA LEU A 119 -13.72 15.35 26.69
C LEU A 119 -13.85 14.48 25.44
N PRO A 120 -14.70 13.43 25.38
CA PRO A 120 -14.86 12.61 24.17
C PRO A 120 -15.31 13.43 22.95
N ILE A 121 -16.31 14.30 23.11
CA ILE A 121 -16.81 15.17 22.02
C ILE A 121 -15.72 16.14 21.56
N PHE A 122 -14.94 16.65 22.50
CA PHE A 122 -13.81 17.54 22.23
C PHE A 122 -12.68 16.82 21.48
N LEU A 123 -12.30 15.62 21.92
CA LEU A 123 -11.28 14.78 21.28
C LEU A 123 -11.69 14.44 19.84
N VAL A 124 -12.94 14.04 19.63
CA VAL A 124 -13.50 13.77 18.30
C VAL A 124 -13.43 15.01 17.41
N ARG A 125 -13.75 16.20 17.93
CA ARG A 125 -13.66 17.45 17.15
C ARG A 125 -12.24 17.80 16.75
N VAL A 126 -11.29 17.63 17.67
CA VAL A 126 -9.86 17.84 17.40
C VAL A 126 -9.35 16.84 16.36
N TYR A 127 -9.72 15.58 16.49
CA TYR A 127 -9.35 14.51 15.58
C TYR A 127 -9.90 14.76 14.16
N ILE A 128 -11.20 15.07 14.04
CA ILE A 128 -11.82 15.41 12.76
C ILE A 128 -11.08 16.59 12.16
N PHE A 129 -10.92 17.69 12.91
CA PHE A 129 -10.22 18.88 12.43
C PHE A 129 -8.83 18.56 11.86
N HIS A 130 -8.04 17.77 12.59
CA HIS A 130 -6.70 17.37 12.15
C HIS A 130 -6.77 16.54 10.86
N THR A 131 -7.72 15.60 10.79
CA THR A 131 -7.94 14.76 9.61
C THR A 131 -8.32 15.60 8.39
N VAL A 132 -9.18 16.61 8.54
CA VAL A 132 -9.54 17.52 7.44
C VAL A 132 -8.36 18.35 6.99
N LEU A 133 -7.62 18.93 7.94
CA LEU A 133 -6.47 19.77 7.66
C LEU A 133 -5.41 19.00 6.87
N LEU A 134 -5.07 17.81 7.34
CA LEU A 134 -4.08 16.93 6.73
C LEU A 134 -4.58 16.39 5.39
N GLY A 135 -5.81 15.86 5.33
CA GLY A 135 -6.37 15.38 4.07
C GLY A 135 -6.47 16.47 3.00
N SER A 136 -6.77 17.72 3.40
CA SER A 136 -6.79 18.84 2.47
C SER A 136 -5.41 19.24 1.96
N SER A 137 -4.38 19.25 2.82
CA SER A 137 -3.01 19.56 2.37
C SER A 137 -2.45 18.45 1.47
N GLU A 138 -2.66 17.19 1.84
CA GLU A 138 -2.24 16.03 1.06
C GLU A 138 -2.97 15.94 -0.30
N ALA A 139 -4.28 16.23 -0.33
CA ALA A 139 -5.04 16.23 -1.58
C ALA A 139 -4.56 17.34 -2.53
N LEU A 140 -4.28 18.54 -2.02
CA LEU A 140 -3.72 19.63 -2.84
C LEU A 140 -2.32 19.31 -3.35
N PHE A 141 -1.49 18.66 -2.53
CA PHE A 141 -0.18 18.17 -2.95
C PHE A 141 -0.33 17.17 -4.11
N LEU A 142 -1.20 16.17 -3.96
CA LEU A 142 -1.43 15.15 -4.98
C LEU A 142 -1.91 15.78 -6.30
N LEU A 143 -2.78 16.78 -6.24
CA LEU A 143 -3.26 17.48 -7.44
C LEU A 143 -2.17 18.30 -8.13
N GLN A 144 -1.28 18.94 -7.37
CA GLN A 144 -0.10 19.59 -7.93
C GLN A 144 0.84 18.57 -8.56
N PHE A 145 1.11 17.48 -7.84
CA PHE A 145 1.95 16.39 -8.32
C PHE A 145 1.42 15.87 -9.66
N LEU A 146 0.15 15.49 -9.70
CA LEU A 146 -0.52 15.04 -10.90
C LEU A 146 -0.55 16.09 -12.01
N SER A 147 -0.62 17.39 -11.72
CA SER A 147 -0.54 18.41 -12.78
C SER A 147 0.82 18.49 -13.46
N LYS A 148 1.90 18.08 -12.77
CA LYS A 148 3.27 18.01 -13.33
C LYS A 148 3.49 16.77 -14.18
N HIS A 149 2.73 15.70 -13.94
CA HIS A 149 2.78 14.46 -14.70
C HIS A 149 1.68 14.51 -15.77
N ASP A 150 1.98 14.24 -17.05
CA ASP A 150 1.01 14.39 -18.16
C ASP A 150 -0.34 13.70 -17.89
N LEU A 151 -1.32 14.45 -17.33
CA LEU A 151 -2.64 13.95 -16.93
C LEU A 151 -3.32 13.24 -18.09
N THR A 152 -3.13 13.75 -19.30
CA THR A 152 -3.69 13.20 -20.53
C THR A 152 -3.27 11.77 -20.82
N ARG A 153 -2.00 11.40 -20.56
CA ARG A 153 -1.51 10.02 -20.74
C ARG A 153 -2.06 9.10 -19.66
N LEU A 154 -2.15 9.61 -18.44
CA LEU A 154 -2.68 8.86 -17.32
C LEU A 154 -4.20 8.65 -17.41
N PHE A 155 -4.94 9.61 -17.95
CA PHE A 155 -6.38 9.44 -18.22
C PHE A 155 -6.68 8.54 -19.41
N GLN A 156 -5.73 8.32 -20.32
CA GLN A 156 -5.87 7.33 -21.39
C GLN A 156 -5.82 5.89 -20.89
N SER A 157 -5.12 5.63 -19.77
CA SER A 157 -5.09 4.30 -19.15
C SER A 157 -6.32 4.02 -18.27
N PHE A 158 -7.15 5.03 -17.96
CA PHE A 158 -8.36 4.82 -17.17
C PHE A 158 -9.56 4.33 -17.99
N ASP A 159 -10.40 3.53 -17.33
CA ASP A 159 -11.72 3.21 -17.81
C ASP A 159 -12.61 4.46 -17.89
N ILE A 160 -13.48 4.49 -18.90
CA ILE A 160 -14.43 5.60 -19.14
C ILE A 160 -15.25 5.92 -17.88
N TYR A 161 -15.64 4.88 -17.13
CA TYR A 161 -16.39 5.00 -15.89
C TYR A 161 -15.61 5.69 -14.75
N LEU A 162 -14.31 5.40 -14.63
CA LEU A 162 -13.44 6.07 -13.66
C LEU A 162 -13.23 7.54 -14.05
N GLY A 163 -13.02 7.82 -15.33
CA GLY A 163 -12.90 9.19 -15.85
C GLY A 163 -14.12 10.06 -15.50
N TYR A 164 -15.34 9.55 -15.69
CA TYR A 164 -16.56 10.27 -15.30
C TYR A 164 -16.64 10.52 -13.80
N LYS A 165 -16.30 9.52 -12.96
CA LYS A 165 -16.31 9.70 -11.51
C LYS A 165 -15.34 10.77 -11.03
N LEU A 166 -14.14 10.83 -11.63
CA LEU A 166 -13.15 11.85 -11.30
C LEU A 166 -13.59 13.26 -11.73
N LEU A 167 -14.30 13.39 -12.86
CA LEU A 167 -14.78 14.68 -13.37
C LEU A 167 -15.85 15.33 -12.48
N TYR A 168 -16.76 14.53 -11.94
CA TYR A 168 -17.82 15.02 -11.04
C TYR A 168 -17.44 15.00 -9.55
N LEU A 169 -16.19 14.66 -9.23
CA LEU A 169 -15.73 14.60 -7.85
C LEU A 169 -15.45 16.02 -7.33
N SER A 170 -16.16 16.42 -6.28
CA SER A 170 -15.89 17.66 -5.55
C SER A 170 -14.70 17.49 -4.60
N PHE A 171 -14.03 18.59 -4.28
CA PHE A 171 -12.91 18.57 -3.33
C PHE A 171 -13.32 18.04 -1.95
N ALA A 172 -14.53 18.36 -1.47
CA ALA A 172 -15.05 17.78 -0.24
C ALA A 172 -15.20 16.25 -0.33
N ASN A 173 -15.74 15.74 -1.44
CA ASN A 173 -15.93 14.29 -1.62
C ASN A 173 -14.59 13.57 -1.77
N LEU A 174 -13.57 14.22 -2.32
CA LEU A 174 -12.21 13.68 -2.40
C LEU A 174 -11.63 13.41 -1.00
N ILE A 175 -11.89 14.29 -0.02
CA ILE A 175 -11.32 14.19 1.34
C ILE A 175 -12.11 13.25 2.24
N TYR A 176 -13.45 13.38 2.32
CA TYR A 176 -14.25 12.64 3.30
C TYR A 176 -14.93 11.38 2.77
N SER A 177 -15.13 11.28 1.45
CA SER A 177 -15.84 10.12 0.92
C SER A 177 -14.90 8.93 0.85
N GLU A 178 -15.35 7.78 1.34
CA GLU A 178 -14.69 6.49 1.09
C GLU A 178 -14.45 6.29 -0.41
N LYS A 179 -15.41 6.70 -1.25
CA LYS A 179 -15.28 6.69 -2.71
C LYS A 179 -14.13 7.58 -3.19
N GLY A 180 -13.94 8.75 -2.57
CA GLY A 180 -12.85 9.67 -2.89
C GLY A 180 -11.48 9.07 -2.55
N GLN A 181 -11.37 8.45 -1.37
CA GLN A 181 -10.15 7.76 -0.95
C GLN A 181 -9.81 6.58 -1.87
N MET A 182 -10.80 5.75 -2.24
CA MET A 182 -10.61 4.68 -3.21
C MET A 182 -10.14 5.21 -4.57
N LEU A 183 -10.70 6.34 -5.02
CA LEU A 183 -10.28 6.97 -6.28
C LEU A 183 -8.86 7.52 -6.18
N ILE A 184 -8.45 8.12 -5.05
CA ILE A 184 -7.06 8.56 -4.82
C ILE A 184 -6.11 7.36 -4.87
N THR A 185 -6.43 6.27 -4.14
CA THR A 185 -5.58 5.08 -4.12
C THR A 185 -5.46 4.46 -5.52
N ARG A 186 -6.56 4.40 -6.28
CA ARG A 186 -6.53 3.93 -7.67
C ARG A 186 -5.72 4.86 -8.58
N LEU A 187 -5.84 6.17 -8.38
CA LEU A 187 -5.13 7.19 -9.13
C LEU A 187 -3.61 7.10 -8.92
N ILE A 188 -3.18 6.97 -7.65
CA ILE A 188 -1.78 6.75 -7.28
C ILE A 188 -1.29 5.40 -7.84
N SER A 189 -2.09 4.34 -7.74
CA SER A 189 -1.77 3.02 -8.28
C SER A 189 -1.49 3.07 -9.78
N THR A 190 -2.40 3.66 -10.55
CA THR A 190 -2.25 3.79 -12.00
C THR A 190 -1.10 4.72 -12.40
N LEU A 191 -0.80 5.74 -11.59
CA LEU A 191 0.39 6.58 -11.78
C LEU A 191 1.67 5.76 -11.62
N LEU A 192 1.77 4.96 -10.55
CA LEU A 192 2.94 4.12 -10.30
C LEU A 192 3.07 3.02 -11.36
N GLU A 193 1.98 2.36 -11.76
CA GLU A 193 1.95 1.41 -12.87
C GLU A 193 2.46 2.02 -14.19
N PHE A 194 2.16 3.31 -14.45
CA PHE A 194 2.65 4.00 -15.64
C PHE A 194 4.17 4.23 -15.61
N TYR A 195 4.74 4.45 -14.43
CA TYR A 195 6.18 4.67 -14.25
C TYR A 195 6.98 3.38 -14.06
N THR A 196 6.36 2.30 -13.58
CA THR A 196 7.03 1.01 -13.36
C THR A 196 7.64 0.48 -14.64
N GLY A 197 8.94 0.15 -14.57
CA GLY A 197 9.70 -0.36 -15.71
C GLY A 197 9.97 0.66 -16.82
N CYS A 198 9.69 1.96 -16.65
CA CYS A 198 9.96 2.97 -17.66
C CYS A 198 11.27 3.71 -17.38
N ASP A 199 12.32 3.46 -18.17
CA ASP A 199 13.62 4.17 -18.08
C ASP A 199 13.56 5.56 -18.74
N ASN A 200 12.50 6.33 -18.50
CA ASN A 200 12.23 7.57 -19.22
C ASN A 200 13.17 8.75 -18.85
N GLY A 201 14.23 8.52 -18.07
CA GLY A 201 15.27 9.51 -17.73
C GLY A 201 14.81 10.77 -17.00
N LYS A 202 13.50 10.92 -16.71
CA LYS A 202 12.91 12.12 -16.10
C LYS A 202 12.80 12.04 -14.57
N ALA A 203 12.57 10.85 -14.03
CA ALA A 203 12.55 10.54 -12.59
C ALA A 203 12.49 9.01 -12.45
N THR A 204 13.18 8.44 -11.47
CA THR A 204 13.05 7.01 -11.14
C THR A 204 11.73 6.77 -10.38
N VAL A 205 11.23 5.53 -10.39
CA VAL A 205 10.04 5.18 -9.57
C VAL A 205 10.30 5.46 -8.09
N ASP A 206 11.54 5.29 -7.64
CA ASP A 206 12.00 5.57 -6.28
C ASP A 206 11.81 7.05 -5.91
N ASP A 207 12.17 7.97 -6.82
CA ASP A 207 11.99 9.41 -6.62
C ASP A 207 10.51 9.78 -6.47
N ILE A 208 9.66 9.18 -7.32
CA ILE A 208 8.20 9.39 -7.31
C ILE A 208 7.61 8.86 -6.00
N ILE A 209 8.02 7.66 -5.57
CA ILE A 209 7.59 7.05 -4.31
C ILE A 209 8.05 7.91 -3.12
N ALA A 210 9.27 8.44 -3.13
CA ALA A 210 9.80 9.30 -2.09
C ALA A 210 9.03 10.63 -2.01
N GLU A 211 8.68 11.21 -3.15
CA GLU A 211 7.88 12.45 -3.22
C GLU A 211 6.44 12.22 -2.75
N LEU A 212 5.79 11.13 -3.18
CA LEU A 212 4.44 10.76 -2.74
C LEU A 212 4.36 10.39 -1.25
N SER A 213 5.32 9.61 -0.74
CA SER A 213 5.35 9.21 0.68
C SER A 213 5.55 10.40 1.61
N LYS A 214 6.34 11.39 1.18
CA LYS A 214 6.54 12.65 1.92
C LYS A 214 5.34 13.59 1.82
N GLY A 215 4.71 13.66 0.64
CA GLY A 215 3.69 14.65 0.36
C GLY A 215 2.27 14.26 0.78
N CYS A 216 1.92 12.98 0.69
CA CYS A 216 0.60 12.42 1.03
C CYS A 216 0.66 11.08 1.78
N PRO A 217 1.22 11.04 3.01
CA PRO A 217 1.39 9.79 3.78
C PRO A 217 0.08 9.13 4.20
N SER A 218 -1.01 9.88 4.40
CA SER A 218 -2.30 9.29 4.79
C SER A 218 -2.95 8.55 3.61
N TYR A 219 -2.78 9.06 2.39
CA TYR A 219 -3.27 8.42 1.17
C TYR A 219 -2.34 7.34 0.63
N PHE A 220 -1.03 7.45 0.85
CA PHE A 220 -0.02 6.53 0.34
C PHE A 220 0.67 5.78 1.48
N LYS A 221 0.08 4.64 1.85
CA LYS A 221 0.54 3.80 2.96
C LYS A 221 1.84 3.07 2.65
N GLU A 222 2.57 2.74 3.71
CA GLU A 222 3.87 2.08 3.63
C GLU A 222 3.88 0.77 2.83
N LYS A 223 2.88 -0.08 3.06
CA LYS A 223 2.73 -1.34 2.33
C LYS A 223 2.60 -1.14 0.82
N THR A 224 1.93 -0.06 0.40
CA THR A 224 1.65 0.25 -1.00
C THR A 224 2.93 0.60 -1.74
N TYR A 225 3.79 1.43 -1.16
CA TYR A 225 5.00 1.83 -1.86
C TYR A 225 6.03 0.70 -1.92
N LYS A 226 6.16 -0.11 -0.87
CA LYS A 226 7.04 -1.29 -0.89
C LYS A 226 6.63 -2.27 -1.99
N PHE A 227 5.32 -2.41 -2.22
CA PHE A 227 4.79 -3.22 -3.30
C PHE A 227 5.19 -2.69 -4.68
N TYR A 228 4.93 -1.41 -4.97
CA TYR A 228 5.26 -0.83 -6.28
C TYR A 228 6.77 -0.74 -6.53
N LEU A 229 7.55 -0.49 -5.48
CA LEU A 229 9.00 -0.53 -5.52
C LEU A 229 9.49 -1.94 -5.93
N ALA A 230 8.97 -2.99 -5.29
CA ALA A 230 9.28 -4.36 -5.68
C ALA A 230 8.88 -4.67 -7.13
N MET A 231 7.73 -4.18 -7.60
CA MET A 231 7.30 -4.36 -8.98
C MET A 231 8.24 -3.68 -9.97
N ASP A 232 8.76 -2.49 -9.66
CA ASP A 232 9.75 -1.81 -10.50
C ASP A 232 11.06 -2.60 -10.58
N TYR A 233 11.57 -3.10 -9.44
CA TYR A 233 12.73 -3.98 -9.41
C TYR A 233 12.54 -5.23 -10.27
N LEU A 234 11.34 -5.84 -10.27
CA LEU A 234 11.02 -6.99 -11.13
C LEU A 234 11.01 -6.66 -12.61
N GLU A 235 10.43 -5.52 -13.00
CA GLU A 235 10.42 -5.08 -14.41
C GLU A 235 11.84 -4.75 -14.89
N ARG A 236 12.66 -4.11 -14.04
CA ARG A 236 14.08 -3.84 -14.32
C ARG A 236 14.88 -5.14 -14.43
N ALA A 237 14.65 -6.11 -13.54
CA ALA A 237 15.27 -7.44 -13.62
C ALA A 237 14.88 -8.19 -14.90
N ALA A 238 13.63 -8.04 -15.37
CA ALA A 238 13.18 -8.64 -16.62
C ALA A 238 13.86 -8.04 -17.86
N LYS A 239 14.28 -6.77 -17.79
CA LYS A 239 14.95 -6.04 -18.87
C LYS A 239 16.47 -6.15 -18.84
N SER A 240 17.06 -6.39 -17.67
CA SER A 240 18.51 -6.56 -17.56
C SER A 240 18.98 -7.83 -18.30
N SER A 241 20.05 -7.67 -19.08
CA SER A 241 20.72 -8.77 -19.77
C SER A 241 21.75 -9.50 -18.90
N ASP A 242 22.24 -8.86 -17.83
CA ASP A 242 23.22 -9.45 -16.92
C ASP A 242 22.54 -10.37 -15.91
N ILE A 243 23.03 -11.61 -15.80
CA ILE A 243 22.50 -12.64 -14.91
C ILE A 243 22.71 -12.23 -13.45
N ALA A 244 23.88 -11.66 -13.11
CA ALA A 244 24.20 -11.29 -11.73
C ALA A 244 23.37 -10.09 -11.25
N GLU A 245 23.24 -9.05 -12.09
CA GLU A 245 22.38 -7.91 -11.80
C GLU A 245 20.90 -8.33 -11.69
N LYS A 246 20.43 -9.19 -12.60
CA LYS A 246 19.08 -9.74 -12.58
C LYS A 246 18.76 -10.50 -11.29
N GLU A 247 19.68 -11.34 -10.82
CA GLU A 247 19.53 -12.06 -9.55
C GLU A 247 19.48 -11.09 -8.35
N ASN A 248 20.35 -10.07 -8.33
CA ASN A 248 20.35 -9.05 -7.27
C ASN A 248 19.05 -8.23 -7.23
N LEU A 249 18.57 -7.76 -8.39
CA LEU A 249 17.31 -7.01 -8.48
C LEU A 249 16.10 -7.87 -8.06
N ALA A 250 16.09 -9.15 -8.42
CA ALA A 250 15.06 -10.09 -7.99
C ALA A 250 15.11 -10.34 -6.47
N ALA A 251 16.31 -10.43 -5.88
CA ALA A 251 16.47 -10.58 -4.44
C ALA A 251 15.96 -9.36 -3.66
N GLU A 252 16.25 -8.15 -4.14
CA GLU A 252 15.72 -6.92 -3.54
C GLU A 252 14.19 -6.82 -3.65
N ALA A 253 13.63 -7.15 -4.82
CA ALA A 253 12.18 -7.22 -4.99
C ALA A 253 11.53 -8.20 -3.99
N PHE A 254 12.16 -9.36 -3.78
CA PHE A 254 11.69 -10.36 -2.82
C PHE A 254 11.72 -9.83 -1.37
N ASN A 255 12.79 -9.11 -0.98
CA ASN A 255 12.90 -8.52 0.36
C ASN A 255 11.78 -7.51 0.68
N TYR A 256 11.37 -6.71 -0.31
CA TYR A 256 10.26 -5.77 -0.15
C TYR A 256 8.91 -6.49 -0.07
N LEU A 257 8.69 -7.49 -0.93
CA LEU A 257 7.44 -8.26 -0.94
C LEU A 257 7.24 -9.09 0.33
N LYS A 258 8.32 -9.58 0.94
CA LYS A 258 8.27 -10.26 2.24
C LYS A 258 7.67 -9.39 3.35
N GLN A 259 7.77 -8.06 3.25
CA GLN A 259 7.25 -7.13 4.25
C GLN A 259 5.77 -6.74 4.00
N VAL A 260 5.19 -7.19 2.88
CA VAL A 260 3.83 -6.86 2.45
C VAL A 260 2.98 -8.14 2.44
N GLN A 261 1.70 -8.03 2.81
CA GLN A 261 0.75 -9.13 2.65
C GLN A 261 0.17 -9.07 1.24
N ILE A 262 0.25 -10.18 0.49
CA ILE A 262 0.00 -10.21 -0.96
C ILE A 262 -1.19 -11.13 -1.21
N SER A 263 -2.40 -10.64 -0.99
CA SER A 263 -3.60 -11.50 -1.07
C SER A 263 -4.25 -11.57 -2.47
N ALA A 264 -4.07 -10.57 -3.33
CA ALA A 264 -4.80 -10.49 -4.61
C ALA A 264 -3.98 -10.92 -5.84
N ASP A 265 -2.69 -10.60 -5.91
CA ASP A 265 -1.87 -10.74 -7.13
C ASP A 265 -0.74 -11.78 -7.02
N LEU A 266 -0.78 -12.65 -5.99
CA LEU A 266 0.31 -13.59 -5.68
C LEU A 266 0.71 -14.46 -6.88
N HIS A 267 -0.25 -15.02 -7.61
CA HIS A 267 0.03 -15.84 -8.80
C HIS A 267 0.78 -15.06 -9.89
N ALA A 268 0.38 -13.82 -10.16
CA ALA A 268 1.00 -12.99 -11.19
C ALA A 268 2.45 -12.63 -10.81
N ILE A 269 2.68 -12.33 -9.53
CA ILE A 269 4.00 -11.99 -9.00
C ILE A 269 4.92 -13.21 -9.03
N CYS A 270 4.46 -14.37 -8.54
CA CYS A 270 5.23 -15.61 -8.60
C CYS A 270 5.54 -16.03 -10.04
N ARG A 271 4.64 -15.78 -11.00
CA ARG A 271 4.92 -15.97 -12.43
C ARG A 271 6.05 -15.08 -12.93
N LYS A 272 6.12 -13.81 -12.52
CA LYS A 272 7.26 -12.94 -12.86
C LYS A 272 8.57 -13.49 -12.29
N PHE A 273 8.60 -13.92 -11.04
CA PHE A 273 9.78 -14.56 -10.44
C PHE A 273 10.18 -15.87 -11.13
N GLU A 274 9.21 -16.68 -11.54
CA GLU A 274 9.44 -17.89 -12.33
C GLU A 274 10.12 -17.56 -13.68
N CYS A 275 9.67 -16.52 -14.38
CA CYS A 275 10.32 -16.03 -15.60
C CYS A 275 11.75 -15.50 -15.36
N LEU A 276 12.03 -15.00 -14.16
CA LEU A 276 13.37 -14.60 -13.74
C LEU A 276 14.23 -15.77 -13.24
N ARG A 277 13.65 -16.99 -13.13
CA ARG A 277 14.27 -18.21 -12.56
C ARG A 277 14.65 -18.09 -11.07
N PHE A 278 13.97 -17.19 -10.35
CA PHE A 278 14.19 -16.95 -8.93
C PHE A 278 13.17 -17.75 -8.09
N TYR A 279 13.46 -19.03 -7.88
CA TYR A 279 12.52 -19.97 -7.26
C TYR A 279 12.37 -19.80 -5.73
N ASP A 280 13.29 -19.09 -5.07
CA ASP A 280 13.16 -18.74 -3.64
C ASP A 280 11.84 -18.01 -3.38
N ALA A 281 11.53 -17.00 -4.19
CA ALA A 281 10.28 -16.24 -4.07
C ALA A 281 9.03 -17.07 -4.41
N VAL A 282 9.15 -18.01 -5.37
CA VAL A 282 8.04 -18.88 -5.79
C VAL A 282 7.62 -19.83 -4.67
N VAL A 283 8.55 -20.24 -3.79
CA VAL A 283 8.26 -21.12 -2.64
C VAL A 283 7.92 -20.31 -1.38
N LEU A 284 8.72 -19.29 -1.06
CA LEU A 284 8.63 -18.60 0.22
C LEU A 284 7.46 -17.60 0.29
N LEU A 285 7.09 -16.92 -0.80
CA LEU A 285 5.96 -15.98 -0.78
C LEU A 285 4.62 -16.72 -0.56
N PRO A 286 4.31 -17.82 -1.26
CA PRO A 286 3.07 -18.55 -1.01
C PRO A 286 3.04 -19.21 0.36
N LEU A 287 4.18 -19.65 0.90
CA LEU A 287 4.26 -20.16 2.27
C LEU A 287 3.93 -19.09 3.30
N GLN A 288 4.47 -17.88 3.13
CA GLN A 288 4.17 -16.76 4.02
C GLN A 288 2.69 -16.39 3.99
N GLU A 289 2.08 -16.33 2.81
CA GLU A 289 0.64 -16.01 2.68
C GLU A 289 -0.22 -17.14 3.30
N ALA A 290 0.11 -18.41 3.05
CA ALA A 290 -0.56 -19.54 3.66
C ALA A 290 -0.45 -19.55 5.20
N GLN A 291 0.70 -19.13 5.75
CA GLN A 291 0.88 -18.97 7.19
C GLN A 291 0.09 -17.79 7.75
N ALA A 292 -0.01 -16.67 7.03
CA ALA A 292 -0.83 -15.54 7.44
C ALA A 292 -2.32 -15.93 7.52
N LEU A 293 -2.80 -16.77 6.58
CA LEU A 293 -4.15 -17.33 6.61
C LEU A 293 -4.37 -18.29 7.81
N ALA A 294 -3.34 -19.05 8.20
CA ALA A 294 -3.42 -19.99 9.31
C ALA A 294 -3.51 -19.33 10.71
N HIS A 295 -3.14 -18.06 10.84
CA HIS A 295 -3.23 -17.31 12.11
C HIS A 295 -4.55 -16.54 12.28
N GLY A 296 -5.45 -16.58 11.28
CA GLY A 296 -6.81 -16.04 11.41
C GLY A 296 -7.65 -16.87 12.41
N GLU A 297 -8.66 -16.25 13.03
CA GLU A 297 -9.49 -16.79 14.13
C GLU A 297 -10.23 -18.13 13.83
N ASN A 298 -10.02 -18.75 12.67
CA ASN A 298 -10.78 -19.88 12.14
C ASN A 298 -9.92 -21.10 11.71
N ALA A 299 -8.66 -21.19 12.15
CA ALA A 299 -7.63 -22.18 11.75
C ALA A 299 -8.00 -23.69 11.77
N SER A 300 -9.23 -24.06 12.16
CA SER A 300 -9.77 -25.42 12.14
C SER A 300 -10.82 -25.66 11.04
N ASN A 301 -11.17 -24.64 10.24
CA ASN A 301 -12.15 -24.76 9.17
C ASN A 301 -11.53 -25.33 7.89
N LYS A 302 -12.20 -26.30 7.25
CA LYS A 302 -11.81 -26.88 5.95
C LYS A 302 -11.56 -25.83 4.85
N HIS A 303 -12.18 -24.65 4.98
CA HIS A 303 -12.04 -23.54 4.06
C HIS A 303 -10.63 -22.91 4.10
N ASP A 304 -9.98 -22.89 5.26
CA ASP A 304 -8.64 -22.33 5.43
C ASP A 304 -7.59 -23.27 4.83
N VAL A 305 -7.83 -24.58 4.89
CA VAL A 305 -6.98 -25.60 4.22
C VAL A 305 -7.05 -25.42 2.71
N ALA A 306 -8.25 -25.26 2.12
CA ALA A 306 -8.41 -25.07 0.68
C ALA A 306 -7.73 -23.78 0.17
N GLN A 307 -7.80 -22.69 0.95
CA GLN A 307 -7.12 -21.44 0.59
C GLN A 307 -5.59 -21.56 0.68
N ARG A 308 -5.08 -22.32 1.65
CA ARG A 308 -3.65 -22.63 1.77
C ARG A 308 -3.17 -23.54 0.64
N GLU A 309 -3.95 -24.56 0.28
CA GLU A 309 -3.67 -25.41 -0.89
C GLU A 309 -3.59 -24.59 -2.17
N ASN A 310 -4.45 -23.58 -2.35
CA ASN A 310 -4.37 -22.67 -3.50
C ASN A 310 -3.03 -21.89 -3.54
N CYS A 311 -2.45 -21.56 -2.39
CA CYS A 311 -1.13 -20.96 -2.32
C CYS A 311 -0.04 -21.98 -2.72
N TYR A 312 -0.13 -23.21 -2.22
CA TYR A 312 0.84 -24.27 -2.52
C TYR A 312 0.79 -24.74 -3.98
N GLU A 313 -0.37 -24.60 -4.63
CA GLU A 313 -0.54 -24.90 -6.04
C GLU A 313 0.38 -24.07 -6.95
N ILE A 314 0.79 -22.87 -6.52
CA ILE A 314 1.78 -22.05 -7.23
C ILE A 314 3.12 -22.79 -7.31
N THR A 315 3.60 -23.32 -6.18
CA THR A 315 4.84 -24.07 -6.09
C THR A 315 4.74 -25.39 -6.86
N ALA A 316 3.62 -26.11 -6.71
CA ALA A 316 3.36 -27.35 -7.44
C ALA A 316 3.34 -27.13 -8.97
N ARG A 317 2.72 -26.04 -9.44
CA ARG A 317 2.74 -25.65 -10.86
C ARG A 317 4.15 -25.36 -11.37
N ALA A 318 4.97 -24.66 -10.59
CA ALA A 318 6.37 -24.42 -10.96
C ALA A 318 7.17 -25.73 -11.10
N LEU A 319 6.92 -26.72 -10.24
CA LEU A 319 7.51 -28.06 -10.36
C LEU A 319 7.03 -28.81 -11.61
N ARG A 320 5.74 -28.76 -11.95
CA ARG A 320 5.21 -29.33 -13.22
C ARG A 320 5.89 -28.70 -14.44
N ASN A 321 6.00 -27.38 -14.44
CA ASN A 321 6.64 -26.62 -15.51
C ASN A 321 8.12 -27.00 -15.68
N LEU A 322 8.86 -27.19 -14.58
CA LEU A 322 10.25 -27.63 -14.60
C LEU A 322 10.42 -29.07 -15.09
N LYS A 323 9.49 -29.98 -14.77
CA LYS A 323 9.54 -31.36 -15.27
C LYS A 323 9.23 -31.46 -16.76
N GLY A 324 8.40 -30.54 -17.29
CA GLY A 324 8.03 -30.48 -18.71
C GLY A 324 6.64 -31.01 -19.02
N GLU A 325 5.77 -31.16 -18.01
CA GLU A 325 4.35 -31.43 -18.22
C GLU A 325 3.61 -30.14 -18.56
N GLU A 326 3.76 -29.65 -19.79
CA GLU A 326 2.92 -28.57 -20.32
C GLU A 326 1.49 -29.10 -20.58
N THR A 327 0.66 -29.14 -19.54
CA THR A 327 -0.80 -29.15 -19.73
C THR A 327 -1.35 -27.75 -19.48
N LEU A 328 -1.64 -27.06 -20.60
CA LEU A 328 -2.57 -25.92 -20.72
C LEU A 328 -2.20 -24.63 -19.99
N HIS A 329 -1.41 -23.76 -20.66
CA HIS A 329 -1.80 -22.40 -21.07
C HIS A 329 -0.55 -21.62 -21.47
N LYS A 330 -0.33 -21.55 -22.79
CA LYS A 330 0.69 -20.73 -23.45
C LYS A 330 0.22 -19.27 -23.44
N GLU A 331 0.21 -18.65 -22.26
CA GLU A 331 -0.06 -17.21 -22.15
C GLU A 331 1.25 -16.43 -22.30
N PHE A 332 1.20 -15.48 -23.24
CA PHE A 332 2.28 -14.66 -23.77
C PHE A 332 3.21 -14.07 -22.68
N GLY A 333 4.53 -14.22 -22.87
CA GLY A 333 5.53 -13.35 -22.24
C GLY A 333 6.73 -14.03 -21.59
N CYS A 334 6.67 -15.33 -21.28
CA CYS A 334 7.79 -16.04 -20.63
C CYS A 334 8.57 -16.87 -21.66
N PRO A 335 9.92 -16.82 -21.71
CA PRO A 335 10.68 -17.76 -22.51
C PRO A 335 10.39 -19.18 -22.01
N SER A 336 9.97 -20.05 -22.92
CA SER A 336 9.50 -21.39 -22.57
C SER A 336 10.57 -22.16 -21.81
N VAL A 337 10.21 -22.67 -20.62
CA VAL A 337 11.05 -23.48 -19.73
C VAL A 337 11.61 -24.72 -20.46
N SER A 338 10.97 -25.12 -21.57
CA SER A 338 11.41 -26.16 -22.51
C SER A 338 12.74 -25.89 -23.21
N SER A 339 13.34 -24.69 -23.11
CA SER A 339 14.67 -24.39 -23.65
C SER A 339 15.82 -24.59 -22.66
N LEU A 340 15.54 -25.05 -21.43
CA LEU A 340 16.56 -25.22 -20.38
C LEU A 340 17.28 -26.57 -20.50
N ASP A 341 18.60 -26.52 -20.34
CA ASP A 341 19.44 -27.71 -20.22
C ASP A 341 18.94 -28.64 -19.10
N PRO A 342 18.87 -29.97 -19.31
CA PRO A 342 18.41 -30.93 -18.31
C PRO A 342 19.14 -30.82 -16.96
N SER A 343 20.44 -30.47 -16.96
CA SER A 343 21.21 -30.31 -15.72
C SER A 343 20.77 -29.09 -14.91
N ALA A 344 20.43 -27.98 -15.58
CA ALA A 344 19.94 -26.78 -14.93
C ALA A 344 18.55 -27.01 -14.32
N ARG A 345 17.68 -27.76 -15.02
CA ARG A 345 16.36 -28.15 -14.50
C ARG A 345 16.48 -28.98 -13.22
N LYS A 346 17.36 -29.98 -13.21
CA LYS A 346 17.62 -30.79 -12.01
C LYS A 346 18.10 -29.93 -10.84
N LYS A 347 19.00 -28.96 -11.08
CA LYS A 347 19.48 -28.01 -10.05
C LYS A 347 18.34 -27.19 -9.43
N TYR A 348 17.42 -26.66 -10.23
CA TYR A 348 16.28 -25.88 -9.73
C TYR A 348 15.27 -26.76 -8.96
N ILE A 349 15.00 -27.97 -9.45
CA ILE A 349 14.14 -28.92 -8.74
C ILE A 349 14.76 -29.26 -7.36
N SER A 350 16.04 -29.62 -7.32
CA SER A 350 16.78 -29.86 -6.07
C SER A 350 16.71 -28.67 -5.11
N HIS A 351 16.83 -27.45 -5.63
CA HIS A 351 16.76 -26.23 -4.83
C HIS A 351 15.36 -26.01 -4.23
N ILE A 352 14.29 -26.17 -5.03
CA ILE A 352 12.91 -26.08 -4.53
C ILE A 352 12.66 -27.13 -3.46
N VAL A 353 13.06 -28.38 -3.68
CA VAL A 353 12.89 -29.46 -2.69
C VAL A 353 13.62 -29.14 -1.39
N GLN A 354 14.83 -28.58 -1.46
CA GLN A 354 15.55 -28.14 -0.26
C GLN A 354 14.81 -27.05 0.51
N LEU A 355 14.21 -26.07 -0.17
CA LEU A 355 13.41 -25.01 0.47
C LEU A 355 12.16 -25.57 1.12
N VAL A 356 11.52 -26.55 0.48
CA VAL A 356 10.33 -27.22 1.01
C VAL A 356 10.66 -27.93 2.31
N LEU A 357 11.75 -28.70 2.33
CA LEU A 357 12.19 -29.44 3.52
C LEU A 357 12.57 -28.52 4.69
N GLN A 358 12.99 -27.29 4.42
CA GLN A 358 13.29 -26.29 5.44
C GLN A 358 12.02 -25.65 6.02
N SER A 359 10.85 -25.87 5.41
CA SER A 359 9.61 -25.25 5.85
C SER A 359 9.07 -25.91 7.14
N PRO A 360 8.45 -25.14 8.06
CA PRO A 360 7.86 -25.68 9.28
C PRO A 360 6.43 -26.23 9.08
N ASP A 361 5.88 -26.14 7.86
CA ASP A 361 4.45 -26.34 7.61
C ASP A 361 4.12 -27.78 7.17
N LYS A 362 3.45 -28.53 8.04
CA LYS A 362 3.09 -29.93 7.81
C LYS A 362 2.11 -30.13 6.64
N VAL A 363 1.13 -29.23 6.48
CA VAL A 363 0.11 -29.35 5.41
C VAL A 363 0.76 -29.09 4.05
N PHE A 364 1.73 -28.18 4.02
CA PHE A 364 2.51 -27.93 2.82
C PHE A 364 3.32 -29.16 2.40
N HIS A 365 3.98 -29.84 3.35
CA HIS A 365 4.72 -31.07 3.07
C HIS A 365 3.81 -32.16 2.51
N GLU A 366 2.65 -32.40 3.13
CA GLU A 366 1.69 -33.41 2.69
C GLU A 366 1.19 -33.14 1.26
N TYR A 367 0.78 -31.89 0.98
CA TYR A 367 0.33 -31.47 -0.34
C TYR A 367 1.42 -31.64 -1.40
N LEU A 368 2.64 -31.20 -1.11
CA LEU A 368 3.72 -31.22 -2.08
C LEU A 368 4.29 -32.62 -2.30
N TYR A 369 4.40 -33.46 -1.27
CA TYR A 369 4.83 -34.85 -1.45
C TYR A 369 3.85 -35.63 -2.32
N ARG A 370 2.55 -35.48 -2.07
CA ARG A 370 1.52 -36.06 -2.94
C ARG A 370 1.69 -35.57 -4.38
N THR A 371 1.84 -34.26 -4.55
CA THR A 371 2.02 -33.67 -5.89
C THR A 371 3.31 -34.13 -6.56
N MET A 372 4.41 -34.31 -5.82
CA MET A 372 5.68 -34.80 -6.37
C MET A 372 5.64 -36.29 -6.74
N ILE A 373 4.85 -37.10 -6.02
CA ILE A 373 4.60 -38.50 -6.39
C ILE A 373 3.76 -38.57 -7.66
N ASP A 374 2.66 -37.80 -7.74
CA ASP A 374 1.83 -37.68 -8.95
C ASP A 374 2.66 -37.17 -10.15
N ILE A 375 3.54 -36.23 -9.81
CA ILE A 375 4.73 -35.73 -10.50
C ILE A 375 5.60 -36.78 -11.20
N GLY A 376 5.83 -37.91 -10.53
CA GLY A 376 6.93 -38.86 -10.76
C GLY A 376 8.32 -38.33 -10.36
N LEU A 377 8.41 -37.43 -9.38
CA LEU A 377 9.66 -36.89 -8.77
C LEU A 377 10.04 -37.63 -7.48
N GLU A 378 9.59 -38.88 -7.36
CA GLU A 378 9.82 -39.77 -6.22
C GLU A 378 11.31 -40.07 -5.99
N ASN A 379 12.11 -40.16 -7.05
CA ASN A 379 13.54 -40.42 -6.94
C ASN A 379 14.29 -39.24 -6.31
N GLU A 380 13.93 -37.99 -6.66
CA GLU A 380 14.49 -36.82 -6.00
C GLU A 380 14.09 -36.77 -4.53
N LEU A 381 12.83 -37.07 -4.18
CA LEU A 381 12.40 -37.14 -2.77
C LEU A 381 13.21 -38.16 -1.97
N LEU A 382 13.46 -39.34 -2.55
CA LEU A 382 14.26 -40.39 -1.91
C LEU A 382 15.74 -39.99 -1.77
N GLU A 383 16.33 -39.32 -2.77
CA GLU A 383 17.69 -38.78 -2.68
C GLU A 383 17.84 -37.77 -1.52
N PHE A 384 16.83 -36.93 -1.26
CA PHE A 384 16.86 -35.95 -0.18
C PHE A 384 16.49 -36.52 1.20
N ALA A 385 15.63 -37.55 1.27
CA ALA A 385 15.34 -38.26 2.51
C ALA A 385 16.58 -38.97 3.11
N VAL A 386 17.57 -39.30 2.28
CA VAL A 386 18.84 -39.94 2.70
C VAL A 386 19.86 -38.91 3.22
N SER A 387 19.64 -37.60 3.01
CA SER A 387 20.55 -36.56 3.51
C SER A 387 20.34 -36.32 5.02
N PRO A 388 21.39 -36.43 5.86
CA PRO A 388 21.26 -36.68 7.31
C PRO A 388 20.92 -35.43 8.15
N LYS A 389 20.32 -34.39 7.55
CA LYS A 389 19.88 -33.20 8.30
C LYS A 389 18.36 -33.10 8.29
N ARG A 390 17.81 -33.74 9.34
CA ARG A 390 16.52 -33.49 9.98
C ARG A 390 15.27 -34.01 9.27
N ALA A 391 14.78 -35.13 9.78
CA ALA A 391 13.38 -35.28 10.18
C ALA A 391 13.30 -36.30 11.32
N PRO A 392 12.53 -36.06 12.39
CA PRO A 392 11.67 -37.09 12.95
C PRO A 392 10.31 -36.93 12.25
N TYR A 393 10.14 -37.59 11.11
CA TYR A 393 8.84 -37.87 10.52
C TYR A 393 8.85 -39.31 10.03
#